data_AF-A0A7H9B5Y8-F1
#
_entry.id   AF-A0A7H9B5Y8-F1
#
_cell.length_a   1.000
_cell.length_b   1.000
_cell.length_c   1.000
_cell.angle_alpha   90.00
_cell.angle_beta   90.00
_cell.angle_gamma   90.00
#
_symmetry.space_group_name_H-M   'P 1'
#
loop_
_entity.id
_entity.type
_entity.pdbx_description
1 polymer ?
#
loop_
_entity_poly.entity_id
_entity_poly.type
_entity_poly.pdbx_seq_one_letter_code
_entity_poly.pdbx_strand_id
1 'polypeptide(L)'
;MLTALFHKPNDRQFVIALENSILSFIDSNADSCELAPMNSYFRLLSHQIAEYHNVKHALARSHDNCVIVFKGHGFVKSMRKPLLQNCLP
;
A
#
# COMPACT_ATOMS: atom_id res chain seq x y z
N MET A 1 0.78 -5.12 -10.48
CA MET A 1 -0.31 -5.35 -9.51
C MET A 1 -1.11 -6.61 -9.84
N LEU A 2 -1.65 -6.76 -11.06
CA LEU A 2 -2.46 -7.92 -11.47
C LEU A 2 -1.75 -9.28 -11.29
N THR A 3 -0.46 -9.37 -11.62
CA THR A 3 0.32 -10.61 -11.44
C THR A 3 0.52 -11.01 -9.98
N ALA A 4 0.70 -10.04 -9.07
CA ALA A 4 0.82 -10.33 -7.64
C ALA A 4 -0.53 -10.76 -7.03
N LEU A 5 -1.63 -10.21 -7.55
CA LEU A 5 -2.99 -10.52 -7.10
C LEU A 5 -3.48 -11.89 -7.60
N PHE A 6 -3.19 -12.24 -8.85
CA PHE A 6 -3.81 -13.40 -9.51
C PHE A 6 -2.85 -14.56 -9.82
N HIS A 7 -1.54 -14.31 -9.92
CA HIS A 7 -0.58 -15.34 -10.30
C HIS A 7 0.18 -15.97 -9.12
N LYS A 8 0.19 -15.32 -7.95
CA LYS A 8 0.92 -15.81 -6.76
C LYS A 8 0.11 -15.69 -5.48
N PRO A 9 -0.40 -16.80 -4.90
CA PRO A 9 -1.21 -16.76 -3.69
C PRO A 9 -0.47 -16.24 -2.45
N ASN A 10 0.85 -16.45 -2.36
CA ASN A 10 1.66 -15.90 -1.27
C ASN A 10 1.79 -14.37 -1.36
N ASP A 11 1.92 -13.83 -2.58
CA ASP A 11 2.00 -12.39 -2.80
C ASP A 11 0.65 -11.73 -2.54
N ARG A 12 -0.46 -12.43 -2.80
CA ARG A 12 -1.81 -11.97 -2.46
C ARG A 12 -1.96 -11.70 -0.96
N GLN A 13 -1.48 -12.58 -0.09
CA GLN A 13 -1.55 -12.33 1.37
C GLN A 13 -0.79 -11.07 1.77
N PHE A 14 0.40 -10.86 1.20
CA PHE A 14 1.18 -9.65 1.45
C PHE A 14 0.44 -8.39 0.97
N VAL A 15 -0.11 -8.42 -0.25
CA VAL A 15 -0.88 -7.30 -0.83
C VAL A 15 -2.09 -6.96 0.05
N ILE A 16 -2.82 -7.96 0.54
CA ILE A 16 -3.98 -7.75 1.43
C ILE A 16 -3.54 -7.17 2.77
N ALA A 17 -2.49 -7.71 3.39
CA ALA A 17 -1.97 -7.19 4.66
C ALA A 17 -1.50 -5.73 4.54
N LEU A 18 -0.84 -5.42 3.44
CA LEU A 18 -0.36 -4.08 3.11
C LEU A 18 -1.51 -3.11 2.82
N GLU A 19 -2.51 -3.52 2.05
CA GLU A 19 -3.72 -2.75 1.82
C GLU A 19 -4.44 -2.44 3.14
N ASN A 20 -4.62 -3.44 4.00
CA ASN A 20 -5.23 -3.25 5.33
C ASN A 20 -4.43 -2.27 6.20
N SER A 21 -3.10 -2.33 6.15
CA SER A 21 -2.23 -1.38 6.87
C SER A 21 -2.40 0.04 6.34
N ILE A 22 -2.48 0.21 5.02
CA ILE A 22 -2.72 1.51 4.37
C ILE A 22 -4.12 2.04 4.72
N LEU A 23 -5.15 1.20 4.72
CA LEU A 23 -6.51 1.59 5.10
C LEU A 23 -6.59 2.00 6.56
N SER A 24 -5.97 1.22 7.45
CA SER A 24 -5.87 1.56 8.88
C SER A 24 -5.15 2.89 9.07
N PHE A 25 -4.08 3.15 8.32
CA PHE A 25 -3.40 4.44 8.29
C PHE A 25 -4.30 5.57 7.77
N ILE A 26 -5.05 5.33 6.70
CA ILE A 26 -6.00 6.28 6.13
C ILE A 26 -7.09 6.67 7.14
N ASP A 27 -7.60 5.70 7.91
CA ASP A 27 -8.60 5.93 8.96
C ASP A 27 -7.99 6.49 10.26
N SER A 28 -6.70 6.30 10.50
CA SER A 28 -5.97 6.88 11.65
C SER A 28 -5.75 8.39 11.47
N ASN A 29 -5.54 9.14 12.56
CA ASN A 29 -5.16 10.57 12.50
C ASN A 29 -3.67 10.80 12.21
N ALA A 30 -2.90 9.76 11.88
CA ALA A 30 -1.49 9.88 11.55
C ALA A 30 -1.27 10.59 10.20
N ASP A 31 -0.28 11.49 10.14
CA ASP A 31 0.13 12.18 8.91
C ASP A 31 0.97 11.28 7.98
N SER A 32 1.75 10.38 8.56
CA SER A 32 2.59 9.40 7.86
C SER A 32 2.68 8.07 8.61
N CYS A 33 2.88 6.98 7.87
CA CYS A 33 3.12 5.64 8.39
C CYS A 33 4.30 5.01 7.65
N GLU A 34 5.26 4.49 8.40
CA GLU A 34 6.36 3.73 7.85
C GLU A 34 5.97 2.25 7.75
N LEU A 35 6.06 1.69 6.55
CA LEU A 35 5.84 0.28 6.30
C LEU A 35 7.11 -0.51 6.63
N ALA A 36 6.91 -1.79 6.99
CA ALA A 36 8.00 -2.69 7.30
C ALA A 36 9.04 -2.77 6.16
N PRO A 37 10.33 -2.91 6.48
CA PRO A 37 11.38 -3.08 5.48
C PRO A 37 11.08 -4.32 4.63
N MET A 38 11.14 -4.12 3.32
CA MET A 38 10.66 -5.11 2.36
C MET A 38 11.58 -5.18 1.14
N ASN A 39 11.57 -6.31 0.44
CA ASN A 39 12.40 -6.52 -0.74
C ASN A 39 11.95 -5.60 -1.90
N SER A 40 12.81 -5.44 -2.91
CA SER A 40 12.54 -4.56 -4.06
C SER A 40 11.21 -4.86 -4.78
N TYR A 41 10.76 -6.13 -4.78
CA TYR A 41 9.49 -6.54 -5.38
C TYR A 41 8.27 -6.04 -4.58
N PHE A 42 8.28 -6.25 -3.26
CA PHE A 42 7.23 -5.78 -2.35
C PHE A 42 7.19 -4.25 -2.24
N ARG A 43 8.34 -3.58 -2.40
CA ARG A 43 8.38 -2.11 -2.52
C ARG A 43 7.59 -1.65 -3.73
N LEU A 44 7.83 -2.25 -4.90
CA LEU A 44 7.09 -1.93 -6.11
C LEU A 44 5.58 -2.15 -5.93
N LEU A 45 5.18 -3.22 -5.23
CA LEU A 45 3.77 -3.44 -4.90
C LEU A 45 3.22 -2.37 -3.96
N SER A 46 3.99 -1.93 -2.97
CA SER A 46 3.60 -0.84 -2.07
C SER A 46 3.41 0.48 -2.80
N HIS A 47 4.29 0.81 -3.74
CA HIS A 47 4.11 1.95 -4.64
C HIS A 47 2.76 1.83 -5.38
N GLN A 48 2.48 0.68 -6.00
CA GLN A 48 1.24 0.46 -6.77
C GLN A 48 -0.03 0.53 -5.91
N ILE A 49 -0.04 -0.04 -4.70
CA ILE A 49 -1.20 -0.01 -3.81
C ILE A 49 -1.40 1.41 -3.26
N ALA A 50 -0.33 2.12 -2.93
CA ALA A 50 -0.43 3.49 -2.47
C ALA A 50 -0.99 4.41 -3.58
N GLU A 51 -0.52 4.27 -4.81
CA GLU A 51 -1.11 4.94 -5.98
C GLU A 51 -2.58 4.57 -6.17
N TYR A 52 -2.91 3.28 -6.02
CA TYR A 52 -4.29 2.81 -6.11
C TYR A 52 -5.20 3.50 -5.09
N HIS A 53 -4.75 3.70 -3.85
CA HIS A 53 -5.52 4.39 -2.82
C HIS A 53 -5.37 5.93 -2.84
N ASN A 54 -4.66 6.49 -3.83
CA ASN A 54 -4.32 7.93 -3.91
C ASN A 54 -3.58 8.47 -2.67
N VAL A 55 -2.90 7.61 -1.91
CA VAL A 55 -2.01 8.04 -0.83
C VAL A 55 -0.62 8.31 -1.40
N LYS A 56 0.04 9.32 -0.85
CA LYS A 56 1.42 9.61 -1.23
C LYS A 56 2.34 8.61 -0.55
N HIS A 57 3.45 8.32 -1.20
CA HIS A 57 4.43 7.38 -0.70
C HIS A 57 5.84 7.84 -1.10
N ALA A 58 6.82 7.52 -0.28
CA ALA A 58 8.22 7.85 -0.49
C ALA A 58 9.11 6.75 0.10
N LEU A 59 10.34 6.65 -0.37
CA LEU A 59 11.33 5.76 0.25
C LEU A 59 11.90 6.43 1.49
N ALA A 60 12.02 5.68 2.59
CA ALA A 60 12.66 6.19 3.80
C ALA A 60 14.15 6.43 3.53
N ARG A 61 14.66 7.62 3.87
CA ARG A 61 16.09 7.95 3.71
C ARG A 61 17.00 7.27 4.73
N SER A 62 16.46 6.84 5.88
CA SER A 62 17.26 6.22 6.95
C SER A 62 17.51 4.73 6.73
N HIS A 63 16.55 4.03 6.12
CA HIS A 63 16.68 2.62 5.80
C HIS A 63 16.24 2.44 4.35
N ASP A 64 17.21 2.22 3.46
CA ASP A 64 17.05 2.03 2.03
C ASP A 64 16.14 0.86 1.63
N ASN A 65 15.44 0.22 2.58
CA ASN A 65 14.45 -0.84 2.37
C ASN A 65 13.03 -0.56 2.90
N CYS A 66 12.77 0.59 3.55
CA CYS A 66 11.42 0.96 4.03
C CYS A 66 10.67 1.88 3.04
N VAL A 67 9.34 1.82 3.06
CA VAL A 67 8.44 2.71 2.29
C VAL A 67 7.58 3.48 3.29
N ILE A 68 7.55 4.79 3.18
CA ILE A 68 6.74 5.67 4.02
C ILE A 68 5.53 6.09 3.19
N VAL A 69 4.32 5.85 3.71
CA VAL A 69 3.08 6.37 3.15
C VAL A 69 2.62 7.58 3.96
N PHE A 70 2.08 8.59 3.30
CA PHE A 70 1.61 9.81 3.95
C PHE A 70 0.39 10.41 3.25
N LYS A 71 -0.42 11.14 4.01
CA LYS A 71 -1.60 11.82 3.46
C LYS A 71 -1.16 13.12 2.83
N GLY A 72 -1.25 13.19 1.49
CA GLY A 72 -1.02 14.45 0.79
C GLY A 72 -2.08 15.49 1.16
N HIS A 73 -1.74 16.77 0.99
CA HIS A 73 -2.71 17.86 1.14
C HIS A 73 -3.87 17.65 0.16
N GLY A 74 -5.10 17.49 0.67
CA GLY A 74 -6.28 17.14 -0.14
C GLY A 74 -6.50 15.65 -0.37
N PHE A 75 -5.92 14.76 0.46
CA PHE A 75 -6.22 13.34 0.42
C PHE A 75 -7.74 13.09 0.59
N VAL A 76 -8.35 12.49 -0.41
CA VAL A 76 -9.74 12.03 -0.36
C VAL A 76 -9.74 10.52 -0.30
N LYS A 77 -10.24 9.96 0.81
CA LYS A 77 -10.46 8.52 0.93
C LYS A 77 -11.38 8.07 -0.18
N SER A 78 -10.85 7.29 -1.11
CA SER A 78 -11.60 6.81 -2.26
C SER A 78 -12.52 5.66 -1.84
N MET A 79 -13.67 5.95 -1.20
CA MET A 79 -14.64 4.95 -0.73
C MET A 79 -15.27 4.09 -1.86
N ARG A 80 -15.05 4.47 -3.13
CA ARG A 80 -15.63 3.78 -4.29
C ARG A 80 -14.74 2.70 -4.91
N LYS A 81 -13.52 2.50 -4.38
CA LYS A 81 -12.61 1.49 -4.95
C LYS A 81 -12.85 0.13 -4.29
N PRO A 82 -13.05 -0.94 -5.07
CA PRO A 82 -13.12 -2.28 -4.50
C PRO A 82 -11.79 -2.61 -3.84
N LEU A 83 -11.84 -3.17 -2.64
CA LEU A 83 -10.66 -3.69 -1.95
C LEU A 83 -10.00 -4.75 -2.83
N LEU A 84 -8.67 -4.76 -2.90
CA LEU A 84 -7.93 -5.73 -3.70
C LEU A 84 -8.19 -7.16 -3.23
N GLN A 85 -8.52 -7.35 -1.95
CA GLN A 85 -8.97 -8.65 -1.43
C GLN A 85 -10.25 -9.18 -2.09
N ASN A 86 -11.13 -8.27 -2.56
CA ASN A 86 -12.41 -8.56 -3.19
C ASN A 86 -12.33 -8.58 -4.74
N CYS A 87 -11.17 -8.24 -5.32
CA CYS A 87 -10.97 -8.41 -6.75
C CYS A 87 -10.87 -9.90 -7.10
N LEU A 88 -11.85 -10.40 -7.86
CA LEU A 88 -11.80 -11.72 -8.50
C LEU A 88 -11.05 -11.61 -9.85
N PRO A 89 -10.30 -12.66 -10.25
CA PRO A 89 -9.65 -12.73 -11.56
C PRO A 89 -10.65 -12.74 -12.71
#